data_AF-A0A839W8Q5-F1
#
_entry.id   AF-A0A839W8Q5-F1
#
_cell.length_a   1.000
_cell.length_b   1.000
_cell.length_c   1.000
_cell.angle_alpha   90.00
_cell.angle_beta   90.00
_cell.angle_gamma   90.00
#
_symmetry.space_group_name_H-M   'P 1'
#
loop_
_entity.id
_entity.type
_entity.pdbx_description
1 polymer ?
#
loop_
_entity_poly.entity_id
_entity_poly.type
_entity_poly.pdbx_seq_one_letter_code
_entity_poly.pdbx_strand_id
1 'polypeptide(L)'
;MAISRADLFRGRLHPKPVPSEAPQTLEARIGAACLSYTGTDCRMCGDHCDRGAIRFRPLGRGRWLPIIEEGGCTGCGDCSAVCPVKAVTMEAVTA
;
A
#
# COMPACT_ATOMS: atom_id res chain seq x y z
N MET A 1 6.23 -23.31 -1.40
CA MET A 1 4.97 -22.60 -1.08
C MET A 1 3.83 -23.60 -1.21
N ALA A 2 3.10 -23.88 -0.14
CA ALA A 2 1.93 -24.76 -0.16
C ALA A 2 0.73 -23.97 0.35
N ILE A 3 -0.18 -23.61 -0.56
CA ILE A 3 -1.44 -22.92 -0.22
C ILE A 3 -2.46 -24.03 0.09
N SER A 4 -3.06 -24.03 1.28
CA SER A 4 -4.07 -25.04 1.64
C SER A 4 -5.41 -24.73 0.97
N ARG A 5 -6.23 -25.76 0.73
CA ARG A 5 -7.63 -25.60 0.27
C ARG A 5 -8.41 -24.67 1.21
N ALA A 6 -8.13 -24.73 2.53
CA ALA A 6 -8.78 -23.88 3.52
C ALA A 6 -8.43 -22.39 3.35
N ASP A 7 -7.22 -22.06 2.89
CA ASP A 7 -6.79 -20.68 2.67
C ASP A 7 -7.49 -20.07 1.46
N LEU A 8 -7.73 -20.88 0.42
CA LEU A 8 -8.51 -20.49 -0.75
C LEU A 8 -9.96 -20.16 -0.39
N PHE A 9 -10.62 -21.03 0.39
CA PHE A 9 -12.01 -20.81 0.83
C PHE A 9 -12.16 -19.60 1.76
N ARG A 10 -11.14 -19.27 2.56
CA ARG A 10 -11.16 -18.12 3.48
C ARG A 10 -10.62 -16.83 2.85
N GLY A 11 -10.25 -16.83 1.57
CA GLY A 11 -9.69 -15.67 0.88
C GLY A 11 -8.35 -15.18 1.45
N ARG A 12 -7.54 -16.05 2.06
CA ARG A 12 -6.26 -15.70 2.69
C ARG A 12 -5.09 -15.70 1.71
N LEU A 13 -5.31 -15.23 0.49
CA LEU A 13 -4.28 -15.09 -0.55
C LEU A 13 -3.63 -13.71 -0.44
N HIS A 14 -2.83 -13.49 0.61
CA HIS A 14 -1.96 -12.33 0.67
C HIS A 14 -0.54 -12.79 0.30
N PRO A 15 0.05 -12.27 -0.79
CA PRO A 15 1.47 -12.49 -1.02
C PRO A 15 2.23 -11.93 0.18
N LYS A 16 3.04 -12.77 0.84
CA LYS A 16 3.92 -12.30 1.91
C LYS A 16 4.87 -11.29 1.27
N PRO A 17 4.98 -10.06 1.78
CA PRO A 17 5.97 -9.11 1.28
C PRO A 17 7.36 -9.76 1.44
N VAL A 18 8.00 -10.04 0.32
CA VAL A 18 9.41 -10.47 0.29
C VAL A 18 10.22 -9.32 0.88
N PRO A 19 11.19 -9.52 1.77
CA PRO A 19 12.05 -8.42 2.20
C PRO A 19 12.80 -7.84 0.99
N SER A 20 12.82 -6.51 0.83
CA SER A 20 13.67 -5.85 -0.16
C SER A 20 15.10 -5.86 0.35
N GLU A 21 16.01 -6.54 -0.33
CA GLU A 21 17.42 -6.72 0.08
C GLU A 21 18.31 -5.49 -0.20
N ALA A 22 17.73 -4.41 -0.74
CA ALA A 22 18.44 -3.14 -0.99
C ALA A 22 17.97 -2.03 -0.03
N PRO A 23 18.88 -1.16 0.45
CA PRO A 23 18.51 0.03 1.22
C PRO A 23 17.70 0.97 0.31
N GLN A 24 16.40 1.07 0.60
CA GLN A 24 15.51 1.96 -0.12
C GLN A 24 15.80 3.40 0.29
N THR A 25 16.35 4.17 -0.64
CA THR A 25 16.60 5.61 -0.45
C THR A 25 15.33 6.44 -0.59
N LEU A 26 14.23 5.85 -1.07
CA LEU A 26 12.98 6.51 -1.39
C LEU A 26 11.80 5.66 -0.93
N GLU A 27 10.84 6.26 -0.23
CA GLU A 27 9.62 5.61 0.24
C GLU A 27 8.39 6.45 -0.15
N ALA A 28 7.28 5.78 -0.42
CA ALA A 28 6.02 6.45 -0.66
C ALA A 28 5.51 7.12 0.64
N ARG A 29 4.84 8.25 0.50
CA ARG A 29 4.21 8.99 1.59
C ARG A 29 2.80 9.38 1.18
N ILE A 30 1.85 9.25 2.10
CA ILE A 30 0.44 9.49 1.84
C ILE A 30 0.00 10.74 2.60
N GLY A 31 -0.23 11.81 1.86
CA GLY A 31 -0.64 13.11 2.37
C GLY A 31 -2.12 13.20 2.74
N ALA A 32 -2.45 14.27 3.45
CA ALA A 32 -3.79 14.52 4.01
C ALA A 32 -4.91 14.66 2.97
N ALA A 33 -4.59 14.91 1.70
CA ALA A 33 -5.55 15.00 0.60
C ALA A 33 -6.07 13.64 0.11
N CYS A 34 -5.65 12.52 0.72
CA CYS A 34 -6.09 11.19 0.32
C CYS A 34 -7.62 11.03 0.44
N LEU A 35 -8.27 10.68 -0.67
CA LEU A 35 -9.72 10.49 -0.74
C LEU A 35 -10.24 9.39 0.22
N SER A 36 -9.40 8.40 0.54
CA SER A 36 -9.72 7.32 1.49
C SER A 36 -10.02 7.86 2.89
N TYR A 37 -9.48 9.02 3.26
CA TYR A 37 -9.76 9.65 4.55
C TYR A 37 -11.18 10.23 4.67
N THR A 38 -11.84 10.54 3.56
CA THR A 38 -13.11 11.29 3.52
C THR A 38 -14.34 10.45 3.16
N GLY A 39 -14.19 9.12 3.10
CA GLY A 39 -15.32 8.20 2.86
C GLY A 39 -15.46 7.76 1.39
N THR A 40 -14.55 8.21 0.52
CA THR A 40 -14.44 7.68 -0.83
C THR A 40 -13.59 6.40 -0.81
N ASP A 41 -14.10 5.31 -1.39
CA ASP A 41 -13.34 4.05 -1.49
C ASP A 41 -12.29 4.11 -2.62
N CYS A 42 -11.30 4.99 -2.46
CA CYS A 42 -10.16 5.09 -3.37
C CYS A 42 -9.03 4.19 -2.86
N ARG A 43 -8.57 3.25 -3.70
CA ARG A 43 -7.46 2.33 -3.39
C ARG A 43 -6.41 2.20 -4.47
N MET A 44 -6.46 3.07 -5.48
CA MET A 44 -5.58 3.06 -6.66
C MET A 44 -4.11 2.83 -6.31
N CYS A 45 -3.58 3.51 -5.28
CA CYS A 45 -2.19 3.32 -4.90
C CYS A 45 -1.86 1.91 -4.39
N GLY A 46 -2.76 1.27 -3.65
CA GLY A 46 -2.57 -0.12 -3.21
C GLY A 46 -2.84 -1.14 -4.30
N ASP A 47 -3.82 -0.88 -5.18
CA ASP A 47 -4.14 -1.77 -6.30
C ASP A 47 -2.99 -1.82 -7.32
N HIS A 48 -2.26 -0.72 -7.49
CA HIS A 48 -1.06 -0.63 -8.33
C HIS A 48 0.25 -0.87 -7.56
N CYS A 49 0.18 -1.27 -6.30
CA CYS A 49 1.37 -1.66 -5.56
C CYS A 49 1.60 -3.17 -5.72
N ASP A 50 2.42 -3.57 -6.70
CA ASP A 50 2.75 -4.98 -6.97
C ASP A 50 3.32 -5.71 -5.74
N ARG A 51 3.96 -4.96 -4.84
CA ARG A 51 4.54 -5.48 -3.59
C ARG A 51 3.51 -5.68 -2.48
N GLY A 52 2.31 -5.13 -2.64
CA GLY A 52 1.26 -5.14 -1.61
C GLY A 52 1.65 -4.35 -0.36
N ALA A 53 2.56 -3.38 -0.49
CA ALA A 53 3.09 -2.59 0.63
C ALA A 53 2.07 -1.61 1.21
N ILE A 54 1.04 -1.22 0.45
CA ILE A 54 0.02 -0.28 0.89
C ILE A 54 -1.23 -1.05 1.32
N ARG A 55 -1.57 -0.97 2.61
CA ARG A 55 -2.72 -1.63 3.23
C ARG A 55 -3.77 -0.61 3.63
N PHE A 56 -5.04 -0.97 3.52
CA PHE A 56 -6.14 -0.08 3.91
C PHE A 56 -6.83 -0.63 5.15
N ARG A 57 -6.66 0.06 6.29
CA ARG A 57 -7.33 -0.27 7.54
C ARG A 57 -8.66 0.47 7.63
N PRO A 58 -9.80 -0.22 7.85
CA PRO A 58 -11.08 0.45 7.99
C PRO A 58 -11.09 1.39 9.21
N LEU A 59 -11.57 2.62 9.03
CA LEU A 59 -11.83 3.59 10.11
C LEU A 59 -13.32 3.75 10.43
N GLY A 60 -14.19 3.13 9.64
CA GLY A 60 -15.65 3.26 9.73
C GLY A 60 -16.20 4.41 8.88
N ARG A 61 -17.53 4.42 8.67
CA ARG A 61 -18.25 5.41 7.83
C ARG A 61 -17.66 5.57 6.42
N GLY A 62 -17.26 4.45 5.81
CA GLY A 62 -16.65 4.43 4.47
C GLY A 62 -15.19 4.92 4.40
N ARG A 63 -14.61 5.35 5.53
CA ARG A 63 -13.23 5.84 5.58
C ARG A 63 -12.23 4.72 5.79
N TRP A 64 -11.05 4.89 5.20
CA TRP A 64 -9.93 3.96 5.27
C TRP A 64 -8.64 4.72 5.56
N LEU A 65 -7.82 4.16 6.44
CA LEU A 65 -6.46 4.60 6.68
C LEU A 65 -5.53 3.76 5.80
N PRO A 66 -4.92 4.35 4.76
CA PRO A 66 -3.83 3.70 4.06
C PRO A 66 -2.58 3.70 4.95
N ILE A 67 -1.91 2.55 5.01
CA ILE A 67 -0.72 2.27 5.82
C ILE A 67 0.32 1.67 4.87
N ILE A 68 1.53 2.20 4.90
CA ILE A 68 2.66 1.62 4.18
C ILE A 68 3.38 0.69 5.15
N GLU A 69 3.47 -0.58 4.79
CA GLU A 69 4.17 -1.60 5.58
C GLU A 69 5.68 -1.36 5.50
N GLU A 70 6.31 -1.28 6.67
CA GLU A 70 7.75 -1.06 6.81
C GLU A 70 8.53 -2.16 6.07
N GLY A 71 9.54 -1.76 5.28
CA GLY A 71 10.33 -2.69 4.48
C GLY A 71 9.61 -3.29 3.26
N GLY A 72 8.32 -2.99 3.06
CA GLY A 72 7.53 -3.46 1.93
C GLY A 72 7.60 -2.55 0.70
N CYS A 73 7.76 -1.24 0.90
CA CYS A 73 8.00 -0.30 -0.20
C CYS A 73 9.34 -0.63 -0.89
N THR A 74 9.48 -0.25 -2.16
CA THR A 74 10.73 -0.39 -2.91
C THR A 74 11.15 0.93 -3.57
N GLY A 75 10.36 1.99 -3.39
CA GLY A 75 10.59 3.27 -4.06
C GLY A 75 10.22 3.31 -5.55
N CYS A 76 9.47 2.32 -6.09
CA CYS A 76 9.17 2.24 -7.53
C CYS A 76 8.37 3.43 -8.09
N GLY A 77 7.49 4.02 -7.28
CA GLY A 77 6.72 5.22 -7.66
C GLY A 77 5.39 4.98 -8.36
N ASP A 78 5.00 3.73 -8.68
CA ASP A 78 3.75 3.42 -9.40
C ASP A 78 2.51 4.01 -8.70
N CYS A 79 2.47 3.90 -7.37
CA CYS A 79 1.42 4.46 -6.54
C CYS A 79 1.27 5.99 -6.66
N SER A 80 2.38 6.72 -6.86
CA SER A 80 2.36 8.18 -7.04
C SER A 80 1.86 8.56 -8.42
N ALA A 81 2.22 7.78 -9.46
CA ALA A 81 1.81 8.01 -10.83
C ALA A 81 0.30 7.85 -11.05
N VAL A 82 -0.33 6.89 -10.34
CA VAL A 82 -1.77 6.62 -10.49
C VAL A 82 -2.66 7.42 -9.54
N CYS A 83 -2.10 8.22 -8.64
CA CYS A 83 -2.90 8.94 -7.64
C CYS A 83 -3.69 10.10 -8.27
N PRO A 84 -5.04 10.04 -8.33
CA PRO A 84 -5.84 11.03 -9.06
C PRO A 84 -5.79 12.44 -8.44
N VAL A 85 -5.51 12.52 -7.14
CA VAL A 85 -5.43 13.77 -6.38
C VAL A 85 -4.00 14.13 -5.97
N LYS A 86 -3.00 13.40 -6.47
CA LYS A 86 -1.57 13.60 -6.15
C LYS A 86 -1.27 13.64 -4.64
N ALA A 87 -2.03 12.87 -3.86
CA ALA A 87 -1.84 12.73 -2.41
C ALA A 87 -0.72 11.76 -2.06
N VAL A 88 -0.16 11.02 -3.03
CA VAL A 88 0.98 10.12 -2.82
C VAL A 88 2.23 10.78 -3.37
N THR A 89 3.24 10.96 -2.51
CA THR A 89 4.57 11.50 -2.84
C THR A 89 5.63 10.43 -2.64
N MET A 90 6.80 10.62 -3.26
CA MET A 90 7.96 9.80 -3.02
C MET A 90 9.01 10.65 -2.31
N GLU A 91 9.42 10.24 -1.12
CA GLU A 91 10.29 11.01 -0.24
C GLU A 91 11.52 10.20 0.15
N ALA A 92 12.65 10.91 0.32
CA ALA A 92 13.88 10.25 0.73
C ALA A 92 13.76 9.74 2.17
N VAL A 93 14.14 8.48 2.40
CA VAL A 93 14.18 7.90 3.74
C VAL A 93 15.59 8.05 4.29
N THR A 94 15.73 8.74 5.41
CA THR A 94 16.99 8.76 6.15
C THR A 94 17.07 7.48 6.96
N ALA A 95 18.04 6.63 6.63
CA ALA A 95 18.38 5.42 7.37
C ALA A 95 18.90 5.73 8.78
#